data_AF-A0A5B0M3M2-F1
#
_entry.id   AF-A0A5B0M3M2-F1
#
_cell.length_a   1.000
_cell.length_b   1.000
_cell.length_c   1.000
_cell.angle_alpha   90.00
_cell.angle_beta   90.00
_cell.angle_gamma   90.00
#
_symmetry.space_group_name_H-M   'P 1'
#
loop_
_entity.id
_entity.type
_entity.pdbx_description
1 polymer ?
#
loop_
_entity_poly.entity_id
_entity_poly.type
_entity_poly.pdbx_seq_one_letter_code
_entity_poly.pdbx_strand_id
1 'polypeptide(L)'
;MLDVNLYTLNFVRSTNEPDKLFLIQEATGEPVYFRLRAPEGSGETRTELYHAATLAPLGVFQHLSSKLKLISLTNPSSTIELKNSGYINFEWTFYFDKILKFCWRKDIVGMAGNKRGYTCWMSRKPDPDYPCAIYRPGSSTVPPSCQFLDFNIRRIENLHDPRGLEFAIILALLGFTEAVADHDRSPPTSPLDSQRQITAIEANELRVTENSSTSELVAQGHKLFEDPLFLYLSVHAPSPKTFKRATAVAEQIKRDRLKRHGEELYQYLVDDIMSHEISTGKPSSSGSSCTNSSKSSSLKVYLSRTPLDELLPKSATSSKSNQKSGRSSLRVQKPQLPPKEPRAPFLSSSLTSSSSSSTSSHHASALPHNSLHSRFMTGVHRRT
;
A
#
# COMPACT_ATOMS: atom_id res chain seq x y z
N MET A 1 -8.09 30.69 11.64
CA MET A 1 -8.63 29.70 10.67
C MET A 1 -7.50 28.72 10.43
N LEU A 2 -7.53 27.52 11.03
CA LEU A 2 -6.52 26.50 10.75
C LEU A 2 -6.62 26.13 9.26
N ASP A 3 -5.48 26.03 8.59
CA ASP A 3 -5.39 25.74 7.17
C ASP A 3 -6.07 24.38 6.88
N VAL A 4 -7.00 24.37 5.93
CA VAL A 4 -7.77 23.19 5.50
C VAL A 4 -6.84 22.07 4.97
N ASN A 5 -5.56 22.40 4.68
CA ASN A 5 -4.53 21.47 4.24
C ASN A 5 -3.71 20.84 5.38
N LEU A 6 -4.16 20.90 6.63
CA LEU A 6 -3.45 20.32 7.77
C LEU A 6 -4.22 19.11 8.32
N TYR A 7 -3.54 17.97 8.30
CA TYR A 7 -4.04 16.72 8.86
C TYR A 7 -3.23 16.38 10.11
N THR A 8 -3.85 16.40 11.29
CA THR A 8 -3.18 16.09 12.56
C THR A 8 -3.72 14.80 13.16
N LEU A 9 -2.81 13.91 13.56
CA LEU A 9 -3.10 12.70 14.31
C LEU A 9 -2.63 12.83 15.75
N ASN A 10 -3.54 12.61 16.70
CA ASN A 10 -3.27 12.51 18.12
C ASN A 10 -3.03 11.05 18.53
N PHE A 11 -1.94 10.80 19.25
CA PHE A 11 -1.57 9.46 19.74
C PHE A 11 -2.15 9.24 21.13
N VAL A 12 -3.17 8.40 21.22
CA VAL A 12 -3.91 8.13 22.47
C VAL A 12 -3.84 6.64 22.79
N ARG A 13 -3.26 6.30 23.95
CA ARG A 13 -3.20 4.91 24.41
C ARG A 13 -4.58 4.44 24.85
N SER A 14 -4.92 3.20 24.55
CA SER A 14 -6.13 2.58 25.09
C SER A 14 -5.95 2.35 26.59
N THR A 15 -6.99 2.66 27.37
CA THR A 15 -7.04 2.37 28.81
C THR A 15 -7.32 0.89 29.08
N ASN A 16 -7.95 0.19 28.12
CA ASN A 16 -8.39 -1.20 28.27
C ASN A 16 -7.42 -2.19 27.61
N GLU A 17 -6.69 -1.74 26.58
CA GLU A 17 -5.77 -2.56 25.78
C GLU A 17 -4.39 -1.89 25.78
N PRO A 18 -3.50 -2.17 26.75
CA PRO A 18 -2.25 -1.41 26.96
C PRO A 18 -1.28 -1.50 25.77
N ASP A 19 -1.41 -2.51 24.92
CA ASP A 19 -0.60 -2.68 23.70
C ASP A 19 -1.17 -1.94 22.49
N LYS A 20 -2.31 -1.28 22.65
CA LYS A 20 -2.99 -0.54 21.59
C LYS A 20 -2.85 0.96 21.77
N LEU A 21 -2.47 1.61 20.68
CA LEU A 21 -2.38 3.07 20.56
C LEU A 21 -3.25 3.52 19.39
N PHE A 22 -4.26 4.33 19.66
CA PHE A 22 -5.08 4.95 18.64
C PHE A 22 -4.42 6.20 18.08
N LEU A 23 -4.55 6.37 16.76
CA LEU A 23 -4.16 7.58 16.04
C LEU A 23 -5.45 8.25 15.60
N ILE A 24 -5.84 9.28 16.35
CA ILE A 24 -7.13 9.96 16.24
C ILE A 24 -6.96 11.24 15.42
N GLN A 25 -7.76 11.42 14.38
CA GLN A 25 -7.71 12.64 13.59
C GLN A 25 -8.33 13.80 14.38
N GLU A 26 -7.55 14.86 14.58
CA GLU A 26 -7.94 16.00 15.43
C GLU A 26 -9.24 16.68 14.97
N ALA A 27 -9.42 16.84 13.66
CA ALA A 27 -10.57 17.53 13.08
C ALA A 27 -11.90 16.78 13.24
N THR A 28 -11.86 15.44 13.23
CA THR A 28 -13.07 14.59 13.29
C THR A 28 -13.28 13.99 14.68
N GLY A 29 -12.21 13.87 15.48
CA GLY A 29 -12.24 13.13 16.74
C GLY A 29 -12.27 11.60 16.57
N GLU A 30 -12.21 11.11 15.34
CA GLU A 30 -12.35 9.68 15.03
C GLU A 30 -10.98 8.97 14.94
N PRO A 31 -10.87 7.72 15.41
CA PRO A 31 -9.68 6.91 15.20
C PRO A 31 -9.56 6.56 13.71
N VAL A 32 -8.43 6.93 13.11
CA VAL A 32 -8.12 6.59 11.70
C VAL A 32 -7.28 5.31 11.65
N TYR A 33 -6.29 5.22 12.53
CA TYR A 33 -5.45 4.04 12.68
C TYR A 33 -5.37 3.60 14.13
N PHE A 34 -4.92 2.38 14.32
CA PHE A 34 -4.34 1.98 15.59
C PHE A 34 -3.07 1.20 15.36
N ARG A 35 -2.15 1.35 16.30
CA ARG A 35 -0.98 0.51 16.43
C ARG A 35 -1.27 -0.58 17.44
N LEU A 36 -0.84 -1.81 17.15
CA LEU A 36 -0.75 -2.92 18.10
C LEU A 36 0.71 -3.34 18.32
N ARG A 37 1.11 -3.61 19.57
CA ARG A 37 2.37 -4.32 19.87
C ARG A 37 2.13 -5.82 19.91
N ALA A 38 2.95 -6.56 19.17
CA ALA A 38 3.01 -8.01 19.26
C ALA A 38 4.35 -8.43 19.89
N PRO A 39 4.35 -9.29 20.92
CA PRO A 39 5.57 -9.89 21.42
C PRO A 39 6.13 -10.86 20.37
N GLU A 40 7.37 -10.66 19.94
CA GLU A 40 8.09 -11.60 19.10
C GLU A 40 9.02 -12.46 20.00
N GLY A 41 9.13 -13.76 19.71
CA GLY A 41 9.66 -14.80 20.62
C GLY A 41 11.10 -14.64 21.14
N SER A 42 11.79 -13.55 20.81
CA SER A 42 13.14 -13.18 21.25
C SER A 42 13.20 -12.00 22.24
N GLY A 43 12.06 -11.44 22.64
CA GLY A 43 12.01 -10.21 23.47
C GLY A 43 12.01 -8.91 22.67
N GLU A 44 12.00 -9.00 21.35
CA GLU A 44 11.78 -7.87 20.45
C GLU A 44 10.29 -7.59 20.30
N THR A 45 9.93 -6.30 20.29
CA THR A 45 8.54 -5.86 20.12
C THR A 45 8.30 -5.49 18.66
N ARG A 46 7.39 -6.23 18.03
CA ARG A 46 6.93 -5.95 16.67
C ARG A 46 5.81 -4.92 16.75
N THR A 47 5.93 -3.85 15.97
CA THR A 47 4.93 -2.79 15.93
C THR A 47 4.13 -2.91 14.65
N GLU A 48 2.82 -3.11 14.77
CA GLU A 48 1.93 -3.31 13.63
C GLU A 48 0.93 -2.15 13.56
N LEU A 49 0.71 -1.61 12.36
CA LEU A 49 -0.22 -0.52 12.10
C LEU A 49 -1.42 -1.04 11.30
N TYR A 50 -2.61 -0.67 11.76
CA TYR A 50 -3.88 -1.09 11.18
C TYR A 50 -4.79 0.11 10.94
N HIS A 51 -5.65 0.01 9.93
CA HIS A 51 -6.77 0.92 9.76
C HIS A 51 -7.82 0.65 10.84
N ALA A 52 -8.31 1.69 11.52
CA ALA A 52 -9.18 1.52 12.68
C ALA A 52 -10.58 0.99 12.33
N ALA A 53 -11.19 1.51 11.26
CA ALA A 53 -12.53 1.08 10.86
C ALA A 53 -12.56 -0.33 10.24
N THR A 54 -11.62 -0.63 9.33
CA THR A 54 -11.63 -1.88 8.55
C THR A 54 -10.78 -3.00 9.16
N LEU A 55 -9.92 -2.67 10.13
CA LEU A 55 -8.89 -3.56 10.69
C LEU A 55 -7.89 -4.07 9.63
N ALA A 56 -7.78 -3.39 8.49
CA ALA A 56 -6.83 -3.75 7.45
C ALA A 56 -5.40 -3.52 7.93
N PRO A 57 -4.48 -4.49 7.76
CA PRO A 57 -3.06 -4.29 8.05
C PRO A 57 -2.46 -3.29 7.06
N LEU A 58 -1.76 -2.28 7.57
CA LEU A 58 -1.17 -1.20 6.77
C LEU A 58 0.34 -1.33 6.66
N GLY A 59 0.97 -1.76 7.76
CA GLY A 59 2.40 -2.05 7.75
C GLY A 59 2.92 -2.45 9.10
N VAL A 60 4.20 -2.83 9.10
CA VAL A 60 4.90 -3.41 10.23
C VAL A 60 6.23 -2.69 10.37
N PHE A 61 6.60 -2.38 11.60
CA PHE A 61 7.92 -1.88 11.97
C PHE A 61 8.66 -2.96 12.77
N GLN A 62 9.91 -3.19 12.38
CA GLN A 62 10.83 -4.13 13.02
C GLN A 62 12.15 -3.45 13.36
N HIS A 63 12.61 -3.65 14.60
CA HIS A 63 13.94 -3.23 15.02
C HIS A 63 14.94 -4.31 14.63
N LEU A 64 15.97 -3.96 13.84
CA LEU A 64 17.05 -4.89 13.51
C LEU A 64 18.35 -4.56 14.26
N SER A 65 18.64 -3.27 14.43
CA SER A 65 19.75 -2.78 15.24
C SER A 65 19.58 -1.30 15.60
N SER A 66 20.50 -0.76 16.41
CA SER A 66 20.58 0.68 16.70
C SER A 66 20.84 1.56 15.47
N LYS A 67 21.30 0.97 14.35
CA LYS A 67 21.60 1.66 13.09
C LYS A 67 20.61 1.39 11.97
N LEU A 68 19.81 0.34 12.07
CA LEU A 68 18.92 -0.11 11.01
C LEU A 68 17.61 -0.62 11.58
N LYS A 69 16.52 -0.11 11.02
CA LYS A 69 15.15 -0.53 11.30
C LYS A 69 14.47 -0.81 9.96
N LEU A 70 13.47 -1.67 9.97
CA LEU A 70 12.74 -2.08 8.78
C LEU A 70 11.27 -1.70 8.90
N ILE A 71 10.71 -1.14 7.83
CA ILE A 71 9.28 -0.90 7.68
C ILE A 71 8.80 -1.74 6.50
N SER A 72 7.78 -2.55 6.71
CA SER A 72 7.15 -3.37 5.67
C SER A 72 5.70 -2.94 5.51
N LEU A 73 5.37 -2.29 4.40
CA LEU A 73 4.01 -1.92 4.03
C LEU A 73 3.28 -3.12 3.42
N THR A 74 1.96 -3.14 3.52
CA THR A 74 1.15 -4.32 3.20
C THR A 74 0.38 -4.18 1.87
N ASN A 75 0.04 -2.97 1.45
CA ASN A 75 -0.67 -2.73 0.19
C ASN A 75 -0.38 -1.31 -0.37
N PRO A 76 0.49 -1.18 -1.38
CA PRO A 76 1.31 -2.23 -1.99
C PRO A 76 2.38 -2.76 -1.02
N SER A 77 2.75 -4.02 -1.18
CA SER A 77 3.84 -4.62 -0.40
C SER A 77 5.16 -3.93 -0.75
N SER A 78 5.74 -3.24 0.22
CA SER A 78 6.99 -2.50 0.04
C SER A 78 7.82 -2.53 1.30
N THR A 79 9.14 -2.68 1.14
CA THR A 79 10.08 -2.72 2.26
C THR A 79 10.95 -1.47 2.23
N ILE A 80 10.99 -0.77 3.36
CA ILE A 80 11.66 0.51 3.54
C ILE A 80 12.70 0.36 4.64
N GLU A 81 13.96 0.64 4.30
CA GLU A 81 15.05 0.69 5.26
C GLU A 81 15.09 2.06 5.92
N LEU A 82 14.98 2.08 7.24
CA LEU A 82 15.16 3.26 8.07
C LEU A 82 16.56 3.18 8.69
N LYS A 83 17.48 4.03 8.22
CA LYS A 83 18.90 4.03 8.61
C LYS A 83 19.21 5.19 9.53
N ASN A 84 19.96 4.92 10.58
CA ASN A 84 20.53 5.96 11.43
C ASN A 84 21.66 6.64 10.64
N SER A 85 21.40 7.83 10.09
CA SER A 85 22.37 8.62 9.34
C SER A 85 23.05 9.69 10.21
N GLY A 86 22.66 9.78 11.47
CA GLY A 86 23.21 10.73 12.44
C GLY A 86 24.56 10.29 12.98
N TYR A 87 25.61 11.08 12.72
CA TYR A 87 26.92 10.92 13.39
C TYR A 87 27.00 11.69 14.72
N ILE A 88 26.40 12.89 14.77
CA ILE A 88 26.43 13.80 15.94
C ILE A 88 25.00 14.23 16.34
N ASN A 89 24.14 14.45 15.35
CA ASN A 89 22.73 14.82 15.56
C ASN A 89 21.82 13.63 15.31
N PHE A 90 20.69 13.56 16.01
CA PHE A 90 19.66 12.55 15.74
C PHE A 90 19.12 12.74 14.32
N GLU A 91 19.43 11.79 13.44
CA GLU A 91 18.90 11.75 12.09
C GLU A 91 18.62 10.31 11.66
N TRP A 92 17.38 10.04 11.24
CA TRP A 92 16.99 8.78 10.62
C TRP A 92 16.50 9.04 9.20
N THR A 93 17.10 8.34 8.24
CA THR A 93 16.83 8.51 6.82
C THR A 93 16.15 7.27 6.26
N PHE A 94 15.18 7.47 5.38
CA PHE A 94 14.61 6.39 4.57
C PHE A 94 14.38 6.86 3.13
N TYR A 95 14.24 5.91 2.22
CA TYR A 95 13.84 6.16 0.84
C TYR A 95 12.45 5.57 0.60
N PHE A 96 11.55 6.38 0.06
CA PHE A 96 10.23 5.95 -0.40
C PHE A 96 10.23 5.90 -1.93
N ASP A 97 9.49 4.97 -2.52
CA ASP A 97 9.50 4.71 -3.98
C ASP A 97 10.92 4.60 -4.56
N LYS A 98 11.87 4.11 -3.75
CA LYS A 98 13.31 3.95 -4.03
C LYS A 98 14.10 5.25 -4.26
N ILE A 99 13.47 6.33 -4.68
CA ILE A 99 14.15 7.58 -5.09
C ILE A 99 13.89 8.75 -4.13
N LEU A 100 12.74 8.78 -3.46
CA LEU A 100 12.34 9.92 -2.63
C LEU A 100 12.97 9.81 -1.25
N LYS A 101 13.91 10.70 -0.95
CA LYS A 101 14.66 10.67 0.31
C LYS A 101 13.96 11.49 1.39
N PHE A 102 13.70 10.85 2.52
CA PHE A 102 13.15 11.50 3.71
C PHE A 102 14.11 11.39 4.88
N CYS A 103 14.13 12.42 5.73
CA CYS A 103 14.92 12.41 6.95
C CYS A 103 14.13 12.95 8.14
N TRP A 104 14.10 12.16 9.21
CA TRP A 104 13.64 12.57 10.52
C TRP A 104 14.77 13.25 11.25
N ARG A 105 14.57 14.50 11.65
CA ARG A 105 15.51 15.27 12.46
C ARG A 105 14.84 15.67 13.76
N LYS A 106 15.63 15.70 14.84
CA LYS A 106 15.16 16.21 16.13
C LYS A 106 15.05 17.75 16.06
N ASP A 107 13.94 18.29 16.51
CA ASP A 107 13.79 19.75 16.63
C ASP A 107 14.66 20.28 17.77
N ILE A 108 15.38 21.37 17.48
CA ILE A 108 16.36 21.98 18.40
C ILE A 108 15.72 23.17 19.17
N VAL A 109 14.60 23.71 18.68
CA VAL A 109 14.06 25.00 19.15
C VAL A 109 12.87 24.81 20.10
N GLY A 110 13.00 25.30 21.34
CA GLY A 110 11.87 25.81 22.13
C GLY A 110 11.17 24.86 23.11
N MET A 111 11.58 23.59 23.27
CA MET A 111 10.99 22.71 24.29
C MET A 111 11.89 22.54 25.50
N ALA A 112 11.58 23.25 26.58
CA ALA A 112 12.15 23.01 27.90
C ALA A 112 11.62 21.68 28.44
N GLY A 113 12.46 20.64 28.48
CA GLY A 113 12.11 19.32 29.03
C GLY A 113 12.84 18.16 28.35
N ASN A 114 12.67 16.94 28.90
CA ASN A 114 13.25 15.71 28.35
C ASN A 114 12.55 15.21 27.06
N LYS A 115 11.38 15.78 26.74
CA LYS A 115 10.57 15.39 25.58
C LYS A 115 11.03 16.16 24.34
N ARG A 116 11.25 15.43 23.25
CA ARG A 116 11.88 15.94 22.02
C ARG A 116 10.85 15.95 20.88
N GLY A 117 10.73 17.07 20.19
CA GLY A 117 10.01 17.18 18.92
C GLY A 117 10.84 16.59 17.78
N TYR A 118 10.16 16.19 16.71
CA TYR A 118 10.80 15.67 15.51
C TYR A 118 10.09 16.21 14.26
N THR A 119 10.87 16.54 13.24
CA THR A 119 10.34 16.92 11.93
C THR A 119 10.84 15.95 10.86
N CYS A 120 9.92 15.44 10.04
CA CYS A 120 10.21 14.65 8.85
C CYS A 120 10.36 15.60 7.66
N TRP A 121 11.53 15.61 7.03
CA TRP A 121 11.87 16.47 5.90
C TRP A 121 12.00 15.64 4.63
N MET A 122 11.48 16.16 3.51
CA MET A 122 11.84 15.67 2.17
C MET A 122 13.15 16.33 1.72
N SER A 123 14.15 15.52 1.40
CA SER A 123 15.42 15.98 0.85
C SER A 123 15.36 16.09 -0.67
N ARG A 124 15.63 17.29 -1.22
CA ARG A 124 15.45 17.57 -2.67
C ARG A 124 16.72 18.07 -3.36
N LYS A 125 17.90 17.69 -2.88
CA LYS A 125 19.16 18.24 -3.38
C LYS A 125 19.21 18.28 -4.91
N PRO A 126 19.58 19.42 -5.52
CA PRO A 126 20.21 20.60 -4.89
C PRO A 126 19.25 21.56 -4.17
N ASP A 127 17.93 21.42 -4.36
CA ASP A 127 16.94 22.31 -3.76
C ASP A 127 16.89 22.20 -2.23
N PRO A 128 16.39 23.24 -1.53
CA PRO A 128 16.18 23.19 -0.10
C PRO A 128 15.15 22.13 0.29
N ASP A 129 15.44 21.43 1.40
CA ASP A 129 14.53 20.48 2.03
C ASP A 129 13.27 21.21 2.54
N TYR A 130 12.13 20.53 2.60
CA TYR A 130 10.92 21.06 3.24
C TYR A 130 10.26 20.02 4.14
N PRO A 131 9.50 20.45 5.17
CA PRO A 131 8.89 19.52 6.11
C PRO A 131 7.64 18.86 5.49
N CYS A 132 7.48 17.57 5.75
CA CYS A 132 6.30 16.78 5.37
C CYS A 132 5.46 16.41 6.60
N ALA A 133 6.10 16.19 7.75
CA ALA A 133 5.39 15.92 8.99
C ALA A 133 6.13 16.51 10.19
N ILE A 134 5.38 16.93 11.22
CA ILE A 134 5.91 17.53 12.44
C ILE A 134 5.28 16.81 13.63
N TYR A 135 6.12 16.12 14.40
CA TYR A 135 5.74 15.51 15.66
C TYR A 135 6.01 16.44 16.83
N ARG A 136 4.97 16.62 17.65
CA ARG A 136 5.03 17.35 18.92
C ARG A 136 4.79 16.36 20.06
N PRO A 137 5.71 16.25 21.03
CA PRO A 137 5.48 15.40 22.19
C PRO A 137 4.33 15.95 23.05
N GLY A 138 3.59 15.03 23.69
CA GLY A 138 2.48 15.38 24.56
C GLY A 138 2.92 15.93 25.92
N SER A 139 2.02 16.65 26.57
CA SER A 139 2.13 17.07 27.97
C SER A 139 1.36 16.10 28.89
N SER A 140 1.11 16.49 30.14
CA SER A 140 0.20 15.75 31.03
C SER A 140 -1.26 15.85 30.60
N THR A 141 -1.64 16.91 29.88
CA THR A 141 -3.02 17.23 29.52
C THR A 141 -3.30 17.14 28.02
N VAL A 142 -2.26 17.16 27.20
CA VAL A 142 -2.36 17.14 25.74
C VAL A 142 -1.65 15.89 25.21
N PRO A 143 -2.32 15.05 24.42
CA PRO A 143 -1.68 13.87 23.85
C PRO A 143 -0.56 14.28 22.87
N PRO A 144 0.46 13.43 22.66
CA PRO A 144 1.41 13.62 21.57
C PRO A 144 0.68 13.67 20.23
N SER A 145 1.19 14.44 19.28
CA SER A 145 0.56 14.59 17.97
C SER A 145 1.57 14.62 16.83
N CYS A 146 1.15 14.16 15.66
CA CYS A 146 1.88 14.29 14.41
C CYS A 146 1.02 15.04 13.39
N GLN A 147 1.52 16.16 12.91
CA GLN A 147 0.88 16.99 11.90
C GLN A 147 1.51 16.71 10.54
N PHE A 148 0.71 16.29 9.58
CA PHE A 148 1.10 16.11 8.18
C PHE A 148 0.80 17.40 7.42
N LEU A 149 1.82 17.85 6.70
CA LEU A 149 1.77 19.05 5.87
C LEU A 149 1.33 18.63 4.47
N ASP A 150 0.04 18.41 4.32
CA ASP A 150 -0.58 17.78 3.15
C ASP A 150 -0.27 18.55 1.85
N PHE A 151 -0.29 19.89 1.92
CA PHE A 151 0.17 20.74 0.80
C PHE A 151 1.62 20.42 0.37
N ASN A 152 2.52 20.19 1.32
CA ASN A 152 3.91 19.83 1.02
C ASN A 152 4.05 18.40 0.48
N ILE A 153 3.21 17.47 0.93
CA ILE A 153 3.22 16.09 0.45
C ILE A 153 2.67 16.02 -0.99
N ARG A 154 1.56 16.71 -1.26
CA ARG A 154 0.91 16.73 -2.59
C ARG A 154 1.78 17.27 -3.73
N ARG A 155 2.74 18.14 -3.42
CA ARG A 155 3.65 18.73 -4.41
C ARG A 155 4.93 17.92 -4.63
N ILE A 156 5.05 16.73 -4.04
CA ILE A 156 6.18 15.84 -4.31
C ILE A 156 6.01 15.25 -5.71
N GLU A 157 6.97 15.54 -6.60
CA GLU A 157 7.04 14.93 -7.92
C GLU A 157 7.38 13.44 -7.81
N ASN A 158 6.73 12.60 -8.63
CA ASN A 158 6.91 11.14 -8.67
C ASN A 158 6.52 10.39 -7.38
N LEU A 159 5.71 11.00 -6.51
CA LEU A 159 5.07 10.27 -5.41
C LEU A 159 3.82 9.56 -5.94
N HIS A 160 3.88 8.23 -6.02
CA HIS A 160 2.78 7.42 -6.55
C HIS A 160 1.82 6.97 -5.45
N ASP A 161 2.32 6.78 -4.24
CA ASP A 161 1.54 6.32 -3.09
C ASP A 161 1.66 7.28 -1.89
N PRO A 162 0.87 8.36 -1.86
CA PRO A 162 0.88 9.30 -0.73
C PRO A 162 0.40 8.67 0.58
N ARG A 163 -0.41 7.60 0.52
CA ARG A 163 -0.96 6.93 1.70
C ARG A 163 0.04 5.96 2.30
N GLY A 164 0.73 5.17 1.48
CA GLY A 164 1.87 4.37 1.95
C GLY A 164 2.98 5.25 2.52
N LEU A 165 3.22 6.45 1.96
CA LEU A 165 4.16 7.40 2.55
C LEU A 165 3.71 7.85 3.94
N GLU A 166 2.43 8.15 4.12
CA GLU A 166 1.87 8.47 5.45
C GLU A 166 2.13 7.33 6.44
N PHE A 167 1.86 6.08 6.06
CA PHE A 167 2.12 4.92 6.92
C PHE A 167 3.59 4.74 7.25
N ALA A 168 4.48 4.95 6.27
CA ALA A 168 5.92 4.90 6.48
C ALA A 168 6.40 5.98 7.46
N ILE A 169 5.90 7.21 7.33
CA ILE A 169 6.18 8.31 8.26
C ILE A 169 5.70 7.95 9.68
N ILE A 170 4.49 7.42 9.82
CA ILE A 170 3.93 6.98 11.12
C ILE A 170 4.79 5.89 11.74
N LEU A 171 5.06 4.82 11.01
CA LEU A 171 5.82 3.66 11.50
C LEU A 171 7.26 4.06 11.87
N ALA A 172 7.89 4.91 11.07
CA ALA A 172 9.21 5.45 11.40
C ALA A 172 9.19 6.23 12.72
N LEU A 173 8.20 7.11 12.89
CA LEU A 173 8.02 7.93 14.11
C LEU A 173 7.83 7.06 15.37
N LEU A 174 6.92 6.08 15.31
CA LEU A 174 6.68 5.15 16.41
C LEU A 174 7.95 4.39 16.78
N GLY A 175 8.73 3.98 15.77
CA GLY A 175 9.97 3.25 15.93
C GLY A 175 11.07 3.95 16.74
N PHE A 176 11.01 5.26 16.99
CA PHE A 176 11.97 5.97 17.85
C PHE A 176 11.36 6.78 18.99
N THR A 177 10.04 7.00 19.01
CA THR A 177 9.36 7.67 20.13
C THR A 177 8.96 6.70 21.24
N GLU A 178 8.77 5.42 20.93
CA GLU A 178 8.24 4.46 21.90
C GLU A 178 9.28 3.86 22.82
N ALA A 179 10.49 3.59 22.33
CA ALA A 179 11.60 3.15 23.17
C ALA A 179 11.91 4.14 24.30
N VAL A 180 11.62 5.44 24.06
CA VAL A 180 11.76 6.50 25.08
C VAL A 180 10.59 6.48 26.07
N ALA A 181 9.37 6.21 25.60
CA ALA A 181 8.16 6.22 26.42
C ALA A 181 8.01 4.99 27.33
N ASP A 182 8.64 3.85 26.99
CA ASP A 182 8.70 2.67 27.86
C ASP A 182 9.74 2.81 28.97
N HIS A 183 10.78 3.64 28.81
CA HIS A 183 11.77 3.91 29.86
C HIS A 183 11.19 4.66 31.08
N ASP A 184 10.10 5.41 30.88
CA ASP A 184 9.35 6.07 31.95
C ASP A 184 8.39 5.12 32.68
N ARG A 185 8.32 3.83 32.29
CA ARG A 185 7.46 2.82 32.91
C ARG A 185 8.19 2.14 34.07
N SER A 186 7.72 2.36 35.29
CA SER A 186 8.03 1.46 36.40
C SER A 186 7.46 0.06 36.12
N PRO A 187 8.17 -1.02 36.44
CA PRO A 187 7.74 -2.37 36.07
C PRO A 187 6.45 -2.74 36.79
N PRO A 188 5.40 -3.19 36.09
CA PRO A 188 4.25 -3.79 36.74
C PRO A 188 4.59 -5.24 37.13
N THR A 189 4.40 -5.52 38.42
CA THR A 189 4.44 -6.85 39.01
C THR A 189 3.29 -7.71 38.47
N SER A 190 3.62 -8.97 38.15
CA SER A 190 2.76 -10.16 37.94
C SER A 190 2.49 -10.57 36.48
N PRO A 191 2.76 -11.85 36.13
CA PRO A 191 2.39 -12.45 34.84
C PRO A 191 1.00 -13.09 34.94
N LEU A 192 0.21 -13.01 33.88
CA LEU A 192 -0.86 -13.99 33.65
C LEU A 192 -1.03 -14.23 32.16
N ASP A 193 -0.83 -15.52 31.83
CA ASP A 193 -1.06 -16.16 30.56
C ASP A 193 -2.45 -15.88 29.99
N SER A 194 -2.49 -15.60 28.69
CA SER A 194 -3.57 -16.04 27.80
C SER A 194 -2.99 -16.15 26.40
N GLN A 195 -2.44 -17.34 26.12
CA GLN A 195 -2.01 -17.75 24.80
C GLN A 195 -3.20 -17.72 23.84
N ARG A 196 -3.31 -16.66 23.05
CA ARG A 196 -4.05 -16.68 21.79
C ARG A 196 -3.00 -16.72 20.68
N GLN A 197 -2.69 -17.92 20.21
CA GLN A 197 -1.87 -18.13 19.02
C GLN A 197 -2.55 -17.44 17.83
N ILE A 198 -2.11 -16.23 17.51
CA ILE A 198 -2.34 -15.59 16.22
C ILE A 198 -1.05 -15.82 15.45
N THR A 199 -1.01 -16.89 14.66
CA THR A 199 0.03 -17.10 13.66
C THR A 199 0.00 -15.90 12.70
N ALA A 200 1.14 -15.22 12.54
CA ALA A 200 1.34 -14.15 11.57
C ALA A 200 0.90 -14.64 10.18
N ILE A 201 -0.23 -14.13 9.69
CA ILE A 201 -0.70 -14.38 8.34
C ILE A 201 0.03 -13.38 7.44
N GLU A 202 0.78 -13.85 6.45
CA GLU A 202 1.19 -13.02 5.31
C GLU A 202 -0.10 -12.41 4.72
N ALA A 203 -0.31 -11.11 4.86
CA ALA A 203 -1.64 -10.47 4.88
C ALA A 203 -2.54 -10.65 3.63
N ASN A 204 -1.99 -11.13 2.50
CA ASN A 204 -2.72 -11.42 1.26
C ASN A 204 -2.75 -12.92 0.94
N GLU A 205 -2.39 -13.78 1.90
CA GLU A 205 -2.27 -15.22 1.71
C GLU A 205 -3.27 -16.02 2.54
N LEU A 206 -4.06 -16.86 1.84
CA LEU A 206 -4.87 -17.90 2.45
C LEU A 206 -4.07 -19.20 2.48
N ARG A 207 -3.57 -19.55 3.66
CA ARG A 207 -2.80 -20.79 3.84
C ARG A 207 -3.74 -22.00 4.05
N VAL A 208 -3.65 -22.98 3.17
CA VAL A 208 -4.48 -24.17 3.16
C VAL A 208 -3.78 -25.30 3.90
N THR A 209 -4.20 -25.55 5.14
CA THR A 209 -3.73 -26.65 5.97
C THR A 209 -4.65 -27.87 5.84
N GLU A 210 -4.22 -29.04 6.33
CA GLU A 210 -5.03 -30.26 6.26
C GLU A 210 -6.35 -30.14 7.06
N ASN A 211 -6.36 -29.28 8.09
CA ASN A 211 -7.50 -29.06 8.98
C ASN A 211 -8.35 -27.83 8.61
N SER A 212 -7.96 -27.02 7.62
CA SER A 212 -8.72 -25.82 7.25
C SER A 212 -10.02 -26.18 6.53
N SER A 213 -11.12 -25.53 6.93
CA SER A 213 -12.39 -25.71 6.23
C SER A 213 -12.41 -24.87 4.93
N THR A 214 -12.90 -25.46 3.84
CA THR A 214 -13.01 -24.76 2.55
C THR A 214 -13.95 -23.56 2.64
N SER A 215 -15.05 -23.69 3.40
CA SER A 215 -16.06 -22.63 3.53
C SER A 215 -15.52 -21.38 4.23
N GLU A 216 -14.72 -21.54 5.30
CA GLU A 216 -14.13 -20.40 6.01
C GLU A 216 -13.10 -19.68 5.14
N LEU A 217 -12.24 -20.41 4.43
CA LEU A 217 -11.24 -19.83 3.53
C LEU A 217 -11.90 -19.05 2.38
N VAL A 218 -12.99 -19.59 1.83
CA VAL A 218 -13.76 -18.89 0.78
C VAL A 218 -14.41 -17.62 1.34
N ALA A 219 -15.03 -17.68 2.52
CA ALA A 219 -15.61 -16.50 3.17
C ALA A 219 -14.55 -15.42 3.48
N GLN A 220 -13.36 -15.83 3.92
CA GLN A 220 -12.23 -14.94 4.14
C GLN A 220 -11.77 -14.27 2.85
N GLY A 221 -11.61 -15.04 1.77
CA GLY A 221 -11.26 -14.51 0.45
C GLY A 221 -12.29 -13.51 -0.07
N HIS A 222 -13.58 -13.80 0.12
CA HIS A 222 -14.67 -12.87 -0.22
C HIS A 222 -14.57 -11.56 0.52
N LYS A 223 -14.36 -11.60 1.84
CA LYS A 223 -14.21 -10.41 2.67
C LYS A 223 -13.06 -9.51 2.20
N LEU A 224 -11.95 -10.09 1.75
CA LEU A 224 -10.82 -9.33 1.22
C LEU A 224 -11.19 -8.60 -0.09
N PHE A 225 -11.89 -9.26 -1.00
CA PHE A 225 -12.35 -8.65 -2.25
C PHE A 225 -13.54 -7.66 -2.07
N GLU A 226 -14.16 -7.53 -0.89
CA GLU A 226 -15.13 -6.46 -0.67
C GLU A 226 -14.47 -5.07 -0.69
N ASP A 227 -13.16 -4.97 -0.37
CA ASP A 227 -12.42 -3.72 -0.52
C ASP A 227 -12.18 -3.43 -2.00
N PRO A 228 -12.66 -2.29 -2.56
CA PRO A 228 -12.44 -1.91 -3.95
C PRO A 228 -10.95 -1.65 -4.28
N LEU A 229 -10.09 -1.43 -3.28
CA LEU A 229 -8.65 -1.24 -3.45
C LEU A 229 -7.83 -2.52 -3.28
N PHE A 230 -8.45 -3.64 -2.92
CA PHE A 230 -7.78 -4.93 -2.82
C PHE A 230 -7.52 -5.51 -4.22
N LEU A 231 -6.24 -5.69 -4.56
CA LEU A 231 -5.84 -6.04 -5.93
C LEU A 231 -5.72 -7.55 -6.15
N TYR A 232 -5.10 -8.28 -5.22
CA TYR A 232 -4.83 -9.72 -5.40
C TYR A 232 -4.80 -10.50 -4.09
N LEU A 233 -5.06 -11.80 -4.20
CA LEU A 233 -5.05 -12.81 -3.13
C LEU A 233 -4.21 -14.00 -3.57
N SER A 234 -3.34 -14.54 -2.71
CA SER A 234 -2.69 -15.83 -2.92
C SER A 234 -3.35 -16.92 -2.05
N VAL A 235 -3.55 -18.11 -2.61
CA VAL A 235 -3.98 -19.30 -1.87
C VAL A 235 -2.78 -20.26 -1.85
N HIS A 236 -2.14 -20.40 -0.69
CA HIS A 236 -0.94 -21.21 -0.53
C HIS A 236 -1.26 -22.59 0.01
N ALA A 237 -0.87 -23.62 -0.73
CA ALA A 237 -0.85 -24.99 -0.28
C ALA A 237 0.60 -25.41 0.01
N PRO A 238 0.99 -25.54 1.29
CA PRO A 238 2.35 -25.93 1.68
C PRO A 238 2.65 -27.41 1.48
N SER A 239 1.66 -28.24 1.12
CA SER A 239 1.86 -29.67 0.89
C SER A 239 1.04 -30.19 -0.31
N PRO A 240 1.52 -31.22 -1.04
CA PRO A 240 0.81 -31.78 -2.19
C PRO A 240 -0.59 -32.31 -1.87
N LYS A 241 -0.81 -32.73 -0.62
CA LYS A 241 -2.11 -33.21 -0.13
C LYS A 241 -3.18 -32.11 -0.13
N THR A 242 -2.78 -30.85 0.04
CA THR A 242 -3.71 -29.70 0.11
C THR A 242 -3.89 -28.99 -1.23
N PHE A 243 -3.19 -29.40 -2.30
CA PHE A 243 -3.26 -28.76 -3.62
C PHE A 243 -4.68 -28.71 -4.19
N LYS A 244 -5.39 -29.86 -4.21
CA LYS A 244 -6.78 -29.92 -4.70
C LYS A 244 -7.70 -28.97 -3.93
N ARG A 245 -7.49 -28.84 -2.62
CA ARG A 245 -8.29 -27.96 -1.76
C ARG A 245 -8.00 -26.49 -2.08
N ALA A 246 -6.74 -26.11 -2.25
CA ALA A 246 -6.36 -24.74 -2.61
C ALA A 246 -6.94 -24.31 -3.96
N THR A 247 -6.87 -25.18 -4.98
CA THR A 247 -7.49 -24.91 -6.28
C THR A 247 -9.01 -24.77 -6.14
N ALA A 248 -9.67 -25.64 -5.37
CA ALA A 248 -11.11 -25.56 -5.15
C ALA A 248 -11.54 -24.26 -4.45
N VAL A 249 -10.77 -23.80 -3.45
CA VAL A 249 -11.00 -22.51 -2.77
C VAL A 249 -10.88 -21.36 -3.77
N ALA A 250 -9.80 -21.32 -4.56
CA ALA A 250 -9.56 -20.25 -5.53
C ALA A 250 -10.66 -20.19 -6.60
N GLU A 251 -11.04 -21.35 -7.17
CA GLU A 251 -12.11 -21.45 -8.16
C GLU A 251 -13.47 -21.02 -7.59
N GLN A 252 -13.77 -21.39 -6.35
CA GLN A 252 -15.00 -21.00 -5.70
C GLN A 252 -15.07 -19.48 -5.50
N ILE A 253 -13.97 -18.87 -5.02
CA ILE A 253 -13.90 -17.41 -4.82
C ILE A 253 -14.13 -16.70 -6.16
N LYS A 254 -13.41 -17.10 -7.20
CA LYS A 254 -13.52 -16.54 -8.56
C LYS A 254 -14.95 -16.65 -9.11
N ARG A 255 -15.58 -17.82 -8.99
CA ARG A 255 -16.93 -18.07 -9.52
C ARG A 255 -17.98 -17.25 -8.80
N ASP A 256 -17.91 -17.17 -7.49
CA ASP A 256 -18.85 -16.40 -6.67
C ASP A 256 -18.70 -14.89 -6.93
N ARG A 257 -17.47 -14.40 -7.16
CA ARG A 257 -17.20 -13.00 -7.48
C ARG A 257 -17.81 -12.61 -8.83
N LEU A 258 -17.59 -13.43 -9.87
CA LEU A 258 -18.20 -13.24 -11.17
C LEU A 258 -19.74 -13.24 -11.08
N LYS A 259 -20.31 -14.16 -10.29
CA LYS A 259 -21.76 -14.27 -10.12
C LYS A 259 -22.38 -13.09 -9.37
N ARG A 260 -21.73 -12.59 -8.31
CA ARG A 260 -22.27 -11.52 -7.45
C ARG A 260 -22.01 -10.11 -7.98
N HIS A 261 -20.85 -9.89 -8.62
CA HIS A 261 -20.40 -8.55 -8.99
C HIS A 261 -20.15 -8.39 -10.51
N GLY A 262 -20.27 -9.46 -11.31
CA GLY A 262 -19.95 -9.41 -12.74
C GLY A 262 -18.47 -9.18 -13.05
N GLU A 263 -17.60 -9.33 -12.04
CA GLU A 263 -16.17 -9.06 -12.11
C GLU A 263 -15.39 -10.36 -12.32
N GLU A 264 -14.63 -10.45 -13.41
CA GLU A 264 -13.76 -11.59 -13.71
C GLU A 264 -12.36 -11.37 -13.11
N LEU A 265 -11.88 -12.35 -12.34
CA LEU A 265 -10.53 -12.31 -11.74
C LEU A 265 -9.52 -13.08 -12.62
N TYR A 266 -8.34 -12.50 -12.79
CA TYR A 266 -7.16 -13.17 -13.34
C TYR A 266 -6.67 -14.24 -12.37
N GLN A 267 -6.23 -15.38 -12.90
CA GLN A 267 -5.78 -16.52 -12.10
C GLN A 267 -4.43 -17.02 -12.58
N TYR A 268 -3.48 -17.14 -11.66
CA TYR A 268 -2.12 -17.61 -11.94
C TYR A 268 -1.74 -18.76 -11.02
N LEU A 269 -1.05 -19.76 -11.56
CA LEU A 269 -0.58 -20.93 -10.82
C LEU A 269 0.95 -20.86 -10.74
N VAL A 270 1.49 -20.80 -9.52
CA VAL A 270 2.93 -20.74 -9.28
C VAL A 270 3.31 -21.93 -8.40
N ASP A 271 4.17 -22.80 -8.90
CA ASP A 271 4.80 -23.87 -8.14
C ASP A 271 6.16 -23.43 -7.59
N ASP A 272 6.83 -24.28 -6.81
CA ASP A 272 8.12 -23.93 -6.21
C ASP A 272 9.23 -23.68 -7.25
N ILE A 273 9.16 -24.35 -8.40
CA ILE A 273 10.12 -24.19 -9.49
C ILE A 273 9.98 -22.78 -10.07
N MET A 274 8.75 -22.38 -10.39
CA MET A 274 8.42 -21.04 -10.88
C MET A 274 8.68 -19.96 -9.82
N SER A 275 8.39 -20.25 -8.54
CA SER A 275 8.67 -19.34 -7.42
C SER A 275 10.17 -19.05 -7.31
N HIS A 276 11.02 -20.06 -7.48
CA HIS A 276 12.47 -19.91 -7.47
C HIS A 276 12.98 -19.09 -8.66
N GLU A 277 12.42 -19.29 -9.85
CA GLU A 277 12.76 -18.51 -11.05
C GLU A 277 12.36 -17.03 -10.93
N ILE A 278 11.18 -16.75 -10.36
CA ILE A 278 10.71 -15.38 -10.10
C ILE A 278 11.61 -14.69 -9.06
N SER A 279 11.99 -15.40 -7.99
CA SER A 279 12.81 -14.85 -6.90
C SER A 279 14.27 -14.61 -7.31
N THR A 280 14.86 -15.52 -8.08
CA THR A 280 16.30 -15.47 -8.42
C THR A 280 16.59 -14.87 -9.79
N GLY A 281 15.57 -14.69 -10.64
CA GLY A 281 15.71 -14.13 -11.99
C GLY A 281 16.57 -14.98 -12.95
N LYS A 282 16.96 -16.21 -12.55
CA LYS A 282 17.71 -17.16 -13.36
C LYS A 282 16.81 -18.36 -13.68
N PRO A 283 16.69 -18.76 -14.96
CA PRO A 283 16.05 -20.03 -15.30
C PRO A 283 16.84 -21.14 -14.60
N SER A 284 16.13 -22.09 -14.01
CA SER A 284 16.75 -23.26 -13.40
C SER A 284 17.57 -24.00 -14.46
N SER A 285 18.90 -24.03 -14.30
CA SER A 285 19.79 -24.66 -15.27
C SER A 285 19.70 -26.18 -15.14
N SER A 286 18.69 -26.79 -15.78
CA SER A 286 18.65 -28.24 -15.99
C SER A 286 19.06 -28.57 -17.41
N GLY A 287 20.35 -28.37 -17.71
CA GLY A 287 20.99 -28.98 -18.86
C GLY A 287 21.39 -30.42 -18.53
N SER A 288 20.42 -31.34 -18.48
CA SER A 288 20.67 -32.79 -18.58
C SER A 288 19.35 -33.55 -18.67
N SER A 289 19.23 -34.35 -19.72
CA SER A 289 18.17 -35.34 -19.92
C SER A 289 18.15 -36.32 -18.73
N CYS A 290 17.10 -36.30 -17.93
CA CYS A 290 16.62 -37.50 -17.23
C CYS A 290 15.22 -37.28 -16.65
N THR A 291 14.32 -38.15 -17.09
CA THR A 291 13.03 -38.50 -16.53
C THR A 291 13.09 -38.66 -15.01
N ASN A 292 12.66 -37.65 -14.25
CA ASN A 292 12.08 -37.75 -12.91
C ASN A 292 11.66 -36.33 -12.51
N SER A 293 10.43 -35.95 -12.88
CA SER A 293 9.82 -34.69 -12.44
C SER A 293 9.81 -34.67 -10.91
N SER A 294 10.67 -33.88 -10.29
CA SER A 294 10.55 -33.56 -8.87
C SER A 294 9.16 -32.95 -8.66
N LYS A 295 8.24 -33.70 -8.04
CA LYS A 295 6.90 -33.22 -7.72
C LYS A 295 7.03 -31.94 -6.89
N SER A 296 6.30 -30.89 -7.26
CA SER A 296 6.26 -29.63 -6.52
C SER A 296 5.93 -29.88 -5.05
N SER A 297 6.70 -29.28 -4.15
CA SER A 297 6.52 -29.43 -2.71
C SER A 297 5.47 -28.46 -2.14
N SER A 298 5.22 -27.34 -2.83
CA SER A 298 4.24 -26.32 -2.50
C SER A 298 3.65 -25.68 -3.77
N LEU A 299 2.46 -25.09 -3.61
CA LEU A 299 1.66 -24.50 -4.69
C LEU A 299 1.04 -23.19 -4.21
N LYS A 300 1.15 -22.11 -4.99
CA LYS A 300 0.42 -20.86 -4.77
C LYS A 300 -0.50 -20.56 -5.96
N VAL A 301 -1.78 -20.32 -5.68
CA VAL A 301 -2.77 -19.87 -6.66
C VAL A 301 -3.04 -18.39 -6.42
N TYR A 302 -2.73 -17.52 -7.38
CA TYR A 302 -3.02 -16.10 -7.29
C TYR A 302 -4.33 -15.78 -7.99
N LEU A 303 -5.18 -14.99 -7.34
CA LEU A 303 -6.38 -14.36 -7.91
C LEU A 303 -6.18 -12.85 -7.90
N SER A 304 -6.41 -12.17 -9.02
CA SER A 304 -6.13 -10.73 -9.13
C SER A 304 -7.18 -9.99 -9.96
N ARG A 305 -7.44 -8.73 -9.63
CA ARG A 305 -8.26 -7.81 -10.43
C ARG A 305 -7.49 -7.23 -11.62
N THR A 306 -6.18 -7.10 -11.47
CA THR A 306 -5.29 -6.58 -12.51
C THR A 306 -4.35 -7.67 -13.02
N PRO A 307 -3.88 -7.60 -14.27
CA PRO A 307 -2.86 -8.51 -14.76
C PRO A 307 -1.61 -8.48 -13.88
N LEU A 308 -1.07 -9.65 -13.54
CA LEU A 308 0.20 -9.81 -12.83
C LEU A 308 1.27 -10.32 -13.80
N ASP A 309 1.70 -9.47 -14.72
CA ASP A 309 2.64 -9.83 -15.80
C ASP A 309 3.99 -10.36 -15.27
N GLU A 310 4.37 -9.98 -14.06
CA GLU A 310 5.58 -10.45 -13.38
C GLU A 310 5.54 -11.95 -13.03
N LEU A 311 4.34 -12.53 -12.89
CA LEU A 311 4.14 -13.95 -12.61
C LEU A 311 4.13 -14.81 -13.89
N LEU A 312 4.13 -14.18 -15.07
CA LEU A 312 4.22 -14.91 -16.33
C LEU A 312 5.67 -15.39 -16.54
N PRO A 313 5.86 -16.61 -17.11
CA PRO A 313 7.19 -17.11 -17.41
C PRO A 313 7.95 -16.14 -18.31
N LYS A 314 9.10 -15.63 -17.84
CA LYS A 314 9.96 -14.77 -18.65
C LYS A 314 10.58 -15.61 -19.76
N SER A 315 10.14 -15.43 -21.00
CA SER A 315 10.80 -16.04 -22.17
C SER A 315 12.26 -15.58 -22.18
N ALA A 316 13.18 -16.54 -22.12
CA ALA A 316 14.62 -16.29 -22.09
C ALA A 316 15.12 -15.71 -23.43
N THR A 317 14.94 -14.40 -23.66
CA THR A 317 15.67 -13.64 -24.69
C THR A 317 15.60 -12.13 -24.41
N SER A 318 16.64 -11.59 -23.76
CA SER A 318 17.34 -10.38 -24.22
C SER A 318 18.48 -10.01 -23.25
N SER A 319 19.68 -10.52 -23.53
CA SER A 319 20.93 -9.93 -23.05
C SER A 319 21.17 -8.60 -23.76
N LYS A 320 21.70 -7.63 -23.02
CA LYS A 320 22.13 -6.33 -23.54
C LYS A 320 23.29 -6.50 -24.54
N SER A 321 23.19 -5.93 -25.73
CA SER A 321 24.35 -5.43 -26.48
C SER A 321 23.97 -4.18 -27.27
N ASN A 322 24.90 -3.23 -27.31
CA ASN A 322 24.75 -1.94 -27.94
C ASN A 322 25.47 -1.96 -29.31
N GLN A 323 24.83 -1.33 -30.30
CA GLN A 323 25.30 -0.89 -31.62
C GLN A 323 25.39 -1.84 -32.85
N LYS A 324 24.64 -1.36 -33.86
CA LYS A 324 24.89 -1.25 -35.31
C LYS A 324 24.55 -2.40 -36.27
N SER A 325 23.48 -2.11 -37.03
CA SER A 325 23.25 -2.34 -38.47
C SER A 325 23.47 -3.73 -39.06
N GLY A 326 22.37 -4.33 -39.54
CA GLY A 326 22.41 -5.47 -40.44
C GLY A 326 21.03 -6.01 -40.74
N ARG A 327 20.46 -5.57 -41.86
CA ARG A 327 19.17 -6.02 -42.41
C ARG A 327 19.26 -7.52 -42.75
N SER A 328 18.45 -8.36 -42.10
CA SER A 328 17.96 -9.60 -42.72
C SER A 328 16.71 -10.10 -42.00
N SER A 329 15.70 -10.38 -42.82
CA SER A 329 14.37 -10.83 -42.49
C SER A 329 14.34 -12.33 -42.21
N LEU A 330 13.84 -12.74 -41.05
CA LEU A 330 13.24 -14.07 -40.88
C LEU A 330 11.97 -13.99 -40.03
N ARG A 331 10.96 -14.67 -40.55
CA ARG A 331 9.52 -14.57 -40.31
C ARG A 331 9.14 -15.61 -39.25
N VAL A 332 8.50 -15.21 -38.16
CA VAL A 332 7.84 -16.15 -37.21
C VAL A 332 6.39 -15.73 -37.01
N GLN A 333 5.53 -16.75 -37.03
CA GLN A 333 4.13 -16.71 -37.39
C GLN A 333 3.22 -16.30 -36.23
N LYS A 334 2.18 -15.53 -36.56
CA LYS A 334 1.03 -15.24 -35.71
C LYS A 334 0.15 -16.51 -35.59
N PRO A 335 -0.27 -16.94 -34.38
CA PRO A 335 -1.25 -18.02 -34.25
C PRO A 335 -2.57 -17.61 -34.90
N GLN A 336 -3.07 -18.45 -35.80
CA GLN A 336 -4.34 -18.27 -36.51
C GLN A 336 -5.53 -18.61 -35.61
N LEU A 337 -6.59 -17.81 -35.71
CA LEU A 337 -7.95 -18.21 -35.31
C LEU A 337 -8.53 -19.22 -36.32
N PRO A 338 -9.41 -20.14 -35.88
CA PRO A 338 -10.07 -21.10 -36.77
C PRO A 338 -11.03 -20.41 -37.77
N PRO A 339 -11.33 -21.06 -38.91
CA PRO A 339 -11.96 -20.41 -40.06
C PRO A 339 -13.46 -20.17 -39.83
N LYS A 340 -13.95 -18.98 -40.20
CA LYS A 340 -15.37 -18.78 -40.53
C LYS A 340 -15.54 -18.99 -42.03
N GLU A 341 -16.37 -19.95 -42.41
CA GLU A 341 -16.83 -20.07 -43.80
C GLU A 341 -17.80 -18.95 -44.18
N PRO A 342 -17.90 -18.61 -45.48
CA PRO A 342 -18.47 -17.35 -45.96
C PRO A 342 -19.90 -17.50 -46.50
N ARG A 343 -20.71 -16.44 -46.40
CA ARG A 343 -21.71 -16.13 -47.43
C ARG A 343 -21.83 -14.63 -47.63
N ALA A 344 -21.78 -14.25 -48.90
CA ALA A 344 -21.64 -12.91 -49.45
C ALA A 344 -23.02 -12.23 -49.67
N PRO A 345 -23.12 -11.11 -50.44
CA PRO A 345 -23.36 -9.76 -49.95
C PRO A 345 -24.72 -9.21 -50.46
N PHE A 346 -24.83 -7.89 -50.65
CA PHE A 346 -25.95 -7.09 -51.20
C PHE A 346 -26.90 -6.53 -50.10
N LEU A 347 -27.34 -5.27 -50.09
CA LEU A 347 -27.15 -4.08 -50.91
C LEU A 347 -27.53 -2.86 -50.05
N SER A 348 -26.99 -1.70 -50.42
CA SER A 348 -27.38 -0.36 -49.99
C SER A 348 -28.88 -0.06 -50.17
N SER A 349 -29.47 0.72 -49.26
CA SER A 349 -30.27 1.90 -49.63
C SER A 349 -30.65 2.75 -48.43
N SER A 350 -30.46 4.05 -48.63
CA SER A 350 -30.86 5.19 -47.84
C SER A 350 -32.36 5.45 -47.97
N LEU A 351 -32.96 6.10 -46.96
CA LEU A 351 -33.88 7.27 -47.03
C LEU A 351 -35.09 7.24 -46.07
N THR A 352 -35.44 8.45 -45.62
CA THR A 352 -36.75 8.97 -45.15
C THR A 352 -37.26 8.49 -43.79
N SER A 353 -37.28 9.29 -42.71
CA SER A 353 -38.05 10.52 -42.39
C SER A 353 -39.49 10.27 -41.94
N SER A 354 -39.81 10.65 -40.69
CA SER A 354 -41.09 11.24 -40.19
C SER A 354 -41.15 11.06 -38.67
N SER A 355 -40.92 12.10 -37.86
CA SER A 355 -41.86 13.16 -37.42
C SER A 355 -42.55 12.85 -36.08
N SER A 356 -42.27 13.66 -35.06
CA SER A 356 -43.28 14.46 -34.33
C SER A 356 -42.62 15.22 -33.19
N SER A 357 -42.24 16.46 -33.48
CA SER A 357 -41.90 17.48 -32.50
C SER A 357 -43.15 18.26 -32.10
N SER A 358 -43.28 18.49 -30.80
CA SER A 358 -44.22 19.38 -30.15
C SER A 358 -43.84 20.85 -30.37
N THR A 359 -44.84 21.63 -30.77
CA THR A 359 -44.95 23.09 -30.61
C THR A 359 -45.73 23.33 -29.31
N SER A 360 -45.65 24.42 -28.54
CA SER A 360 -44.84 25.63 -28.42
C SER A 360 -45.69 26.58 -27.54
N SER A 361 -45.09 27.38 -26.65
CA SER A 361 -45.39 28.82 -26.41
C SER A 361 -45.08 29.21 -24.95
N HIS A 362 -43.99 29.97 -24.76
CA HIS A 362 -43.93 31.44 -24.56
C HIS A 362 -44.26 31.82 -23.09
N HIS A 363 -43.42 32.55 -22.36
CA HIS A 363 -42.97 33.89 -22.70
C HIS A 363 -41.65 34.27 -21.98
N ALA A 364 -40.78 34.99 -22.71
CA ALA A 364 -39.63 35.78 -22.24
C ALA A 364 -40.13 37.03 -21.46
N SER A 365 -39.33 37.76 -20.68
CA SER A 365 -38.17 38.61 -21.01
C SER A 365 -37.83 39.43 -19.74
N ALA A 366 -36.71 40.13 -19.50
CA ALA A 366 -35.43 40.39 -20.14
C ALA A 366 -34.49 41.04 -19.08
N LEU A 367 -33.18 40.97 -19.35
CA LEU A 367 -32.05 41.71 -18.72
C LEU A 367 -32.07 43.20 -19.14
N PRO A 368 -31.15 44.11 -18.70
CA PRO A 368 -29.71 44.16 -19.08
C PRO A 368 -28.74 44.57 -17.92
N HIS A 369 -27.51 44.05 -17.80
CA HIS A 369 -26.21 44.36 -18.47
C HIS A 369 -25.46 45.65 -18.04
N ASN A 370 -24.23 45.48 -17.52
CA ASN A 370 -22.96 46.22 -17.79
C ASN A 370 -21.92 45.87 -16.68
N SER A 371 -20.69 45.37 -16.88
CA SER A 371 -19.54 45.67 -17.77
C SER A 371 -18.50 46.64 -17.18
N LEU A 372 -17.38 46.05 -16.71
CA LEU A 372 -15.95 46.42 -16.86
C LEU A 372 -15.26 47.56 -16.06
N HIS A 373 -13.97 47.27 -15.74
CA HIS A 373 -12.77 48.11 -15.50
C HIS A 373 -12.26 48.40 -14.05
N SER A 374 -11.14 47.74 -13.71
CA SER A 374 -9.81 48.24 -13.26
C SER A 374 -9.69 49.46 -12.32
N ARG A 375 -8.93 49.30 -11.21
CA ARG A 375 -7.74 50.13 -10.84
C ARG A 375 -7.03 49.65 -9.56
N PHE A 376 -5.70 49.75 -9.59
CA PHE A 376 -4.74 49.65 -8.48
C PHE A 376 -4.94 50.73 -7.40
N MET A 377 -4.59 50.42 -6.13
CA MET A 377 -3.99 51.37 -5.18
C MET A 377 -3.18 50.65 -4.09
N THR A 378 -1.93 51.09 -3.94
CA THR A 378 -0.98 50.85 -2.84
C THR A 378 -1.27 51.79 -1.66
N GLY A 379 -0.97 51.41 -0.42
CA GLY A 379 -0.97 52.35 0.72
C GLY A 379 -0.56 51.76 2.07
N VAL A 380 0.67 52.05 2.48
CA VAL A 380 1.26 51.86 3.81
C VAL A 380 0.79 52.98 4.75
N HIS A 381 0.37 52.69 6.00
CA HIS A 381 0.84 53.35 7.24
C HIS A 381 0.12 52.89 8.54
N ARG A 382 0.91 52.21 9.39
CA ARG A 382 1.15 52.34 10.84
C ARG A 382 0.28 53.28 11.72
N ARG A 383 -0.10 52.74 12.90
CA ARG A 383 -0.12 53.27 14.30
C ARG A 383 -1.34 52.64 15.01
N THR A 384 -1.28 52.14 16.23
CA THR A 384 -0.48 52.50 17.43
C THR A 384 0.10 51.30 18.14
#